data_AF-N6Z3L5-F1
#
_entry.id   AF-N6Z3L5-F1
#
_cell.length_a   1.000
_cell.length_b   1.000
_cell.length_c   1.000
_cell.angle_alpha   90.00
_cell.angle_beta   90.00
_cell.angle_gamma   90.00
#
_symmetry.space_group_name_H-M   'P 1'
#
loop_
_entity.id
_entity.type
_entity.pdbx_description
1 polymer ?
#
loop_
_entity_poly.entity_id
_entity_poly.type
_entity_poly.pdbx_seq_one_letter_code
_entity_poly.pdbx_strand_id
1 'polypeptide(L)'
;MTNTSDGGTTLTLHDAAKLLAGGGISTHDAEVLLANAIQQCELHANVKRWATEQWDGPLLPGNINPRETHIERSDLDAWRSGR
;
A
#
# COMPACT_ATOMS: atom_id res chain seq x y z
N MET A 1 -6.35 -18.06 -21.90
CA MET A 1 -7.21 -17.61 -20.80
C MET A 1 -6.65 -16.28 -20.28
N THR A 2 -7.02 -15.18 -20.92
CA THR A 2 -6.65 -13.82 -20.48
C THR A 2 -7.74 -13.37 -19.51
N ASN A 3 -7.45 -13.44 -18.20
CA ASN A 3 -8.40 -13.01 -17.19
C ASN A 3 -8.44 -11.48 -17.18
N THR A 4 -9.37 -10.94 -17.95
CA THR A 4 -9.88 -9.58 -17.75
C THR A 4 -10.60 -9.59 -16.40
N SER A 5 -10.01 -8.95 -15.40
CA SER A 5 -10.69 -8.52 -14.18
C SER A 5 -10.58 -7.00 -14.19
N ASP A 6 -11.52 -6.33 -14.86
CA ASP A 6 -12.67 -5.71 -14.21
C ASP A 6 -12.24 -4.69 -13.13
N GLY A 7 -12.41 -3.39 -13.44
CA GLY A 7 -12.90 -2.38 -12.49
C GLY A 7 -12.27 -2.21 -11.10
N GLY A 8 -11.08 -2.74 -10.80
CA GLY A 8 -10.46 -2.62 -9.49
C GLY A 8 -9.79 -1.26 -9.29
N THR A 9 -10.55 -0.21 -8.94
CA THR A 9 -10.00 1.07 -8.47
C THR A 9 -9.22 0.93 -7.18
N THR A 10 -9.30 -0.20 -6.47
CA THR A 10 -8.68 -0.41 -5.17
C THR A 10 -7.56 -1.43 -5.24
N LEU A 11 -6.38 -1.07 -4.76
CA LEU A 11 -5.16 -1.87 -4.70
C LEU A 11 -4.82 -2.15 -3.23
N THR A 12 -4.18 -3.29 -2.94
CA THR A 12 -3.60 -3.46 -1.60
C THR A 12 -2.34 -2.63 -1.46
N LEU A 13 -1.95 -2.28 -0.23
CA LEU A 13 -0.70 -1.56 0.03
C LEU A 13 0.51 -2.30 -0.55
N HIS A 14 0.51 -3.63 -0.47
CA HIS A 14 1.52 -4.47 -1.11
C HIS A 14 1.54 -4.32 -2.64
N ASP A 15 0.37 -4.32 -3.29
CA ASP A 15 0.29 -4.19 -4.75
C ASP A 15 0.70 -2.77 -5.21
N ALA A 16 0.25 -1.74 -4.49
CA ALA A 16 0.70 -0.36 -4.68
C ALA A 16 2.23 -0.22 -4.51
N ALA A 17 2.80 -0.88 -3.51
CA ALA A 17 4.24 -0.89 -3.28
C ALA A 17 5.00 -1.58 -4.43
N LYS A 18 4.48 -2.68 -4.98
CA LYS A 18 5.05 -3.34 -6.16
C LYS A 18 5.04 -2.43 -7.39
N LEU A 19 4.00 -1.62 -7.58
CA LEU A 19 3.93 -0.64 -8.66
C LEU A 19 4.97 0.49 -8.49
N LEU A 20 5.31 0.84 -7.25
CA LEU A 20 6.35 1.83 -6.93
C LEU A 20 7.77 1.24 -7.02
N ALA A 21 7.94 -0.05 -6.69
CA ALA A 21 9.24 -0.73 -6.68
C ALA A 21 9.95 -0.80 -8.04
N GLY A 22 9.24 -0.51 -9.15
CA GLY A 22 9.81 -0.52 -10.50
C GLY A 22 10.89 0.54 -10.76
N GLY A 23 11.09 1.52 -9.86
CA GLY A 23 12.04 2.64 -10.03
C GLY A 23 13.40 2.51 -9.33
N GLY A 24 13.78 1.33 -8.85
CA GLY A 24 15.04 1.11 -8.11
C GLY A 24 14.91 1.12 -6.59
N ILE A 25 13.68 1.13 -6.07
CA ILE A 25 13.37 0.98 -4.65
C ILE A 25 12.84 -0.43 -4.38
N SER A 26 13.22 -1.05 -3.27
CA SER A 26 12.70 -2.36 -2.88
C SER A 26 11.19 -2.27 -2.63
N THR A 27 10.45 -3.36 -2.89
CA THR A 27 9.02 -3.43 -2.54
C THR A 27 8.78 -3.08 -1.09
N HIS A 28 9.64 -3.56 -0.18
CA HIS A 28 9.52 -3.25 1.24
C HIS A 28 9.68 -1.76 1.56
N ASP A 29 10.68 -1.09 0.98
CA ASP A 29 10.85 0.37 1.14
C ASP A 29 9.62 1.14 0.62
N ALA A 30 9.05 0.70 -0.50
CA ALA A 30 7.80 1.27 -1.01
C ALA A 30 6.62 1.03 -0.06
N GLU A 31 6.52 -0.14 0.57
CA GLU A 31 5.50 -0.41 1.60
C GLU A 31 5.68 0.52 2.82
N VAL A 32 6.91 0.71 3.28
CA VAL A 32 7.23 1.62 4.40
C VAL A 32 6.86 3.07 4.04
N LEU A 33 7.19 3.53 2.82
CA LEU A 33 6.84 4.86 2.34
C LEU A 33 5.32 5.08 2.28
N LEU A 34 4.57 4.11 1.76
CA LEU A 34 3.11 4.17 1.71
C LEU A 34 2.52 4.16 3.12
N ALA A 35 2.97 3.27 3.99
CA ALA A 35 2.53 3.19 5.38
C ALA A 35 2.82 4.49 6.16
N ASN A 36 3.93 5.16 5.88
CA ASN A 36 4.26 6.45 6.46
C ASN A 36 3.31 7.56 5.96
N ALA A 37 3.09 7.65 4.64
CA ALA A 37 2.16 8.64 4.06
C ALA A 37 0.74 8.49 4.61
N ILE A 38 0.28 7.26 4.79
CA ILE A 38 -1.00 6.94 5.42
C ILE A 38 -1.05 7.44 6.87
N GLN A 39 0.01 7.23 7.65
CA GLN A 39 0.06 7.73 9.03
C GLN A 39 0.09 9.24 9.15
N GLN A 40 0.69 9.93 8.18
CA GLN A 40 0.69 11.39 8.10
C GLN A 40 -0.63 11.95 7.54
N CYS A 41 -1.62 11.08 7.22
CA CYS A 41 -2.85 11.44 6.52
C CYS A 41 -2.62 12.08 5.13
N GLU A 42 -1.47 11.85 4.50
CA GLU A 42 -1.14 12.32 3.15
C GLU A 42 -1.73 11.42 2.06
N LEU A 43 -1.91 10.13 2.36
CA LEU A 43 -2.49 9.13 1.45
C LEU A 43 -3.73 8.51 2.09
N HIS A 44 -4.87 8.63 1.41
CA HIS A 44 -6.10 7.98 1.87
C HIS A 44 -6.03 6.48 1.63
N ALA A 45 -6.24 5.71 2.70
CA ALA A 45 -6.24 4.26 2.65
C ALA A 45 -7.20 3.70 3.70
N ASN A 46 -7.86 2.59 3.37
CA ASN A 46 -8.57 1.77 4.32
C ASN A 46 -7.56 0.91 5.09
N VAL A 47 -7.01 1.48 6.17
CA VAL A 47 -5.94 0.87 6.95
C VAL A 47 -6.46 -0.29 7.79
N LYS A 48 -5.86 -1.46 7.60
CA LYS A 48 -6.01 -2.60 8.51
C LYS A 48 -4.72 -2.80 9.25
N ARG A 49 -4.80 -2.97 10.57
CA ARG A 49 -3.64 -3.19 11.43
C ARG A 49 -3.64 -4.62 11.93
N TRP A 50 -2.47 -5.23 12.01
CA TRP A 50 -2.33 -6.50 12.69
C TRP A 50 -2.61 -6.34 14.17
N ALA A 51 -3.37 -7.30 14.72
CA ALA A 51 -3.31 -7.56 16.14
C ALA A 51 -1.87 -7.97 16.51
N THR A 52 -1.42 -7.60 17.70
CA THR A 52 -0.05 -7.87 18.20
C THR A 52 0.35 -9.35 18.15
N GLU A 53 -0.62 -10.27 18.08
CA GLU A 53 -0.44 -11.72 18.03
C GLU A 53 -0.49 -12.30 16.60
N GLN A 54 -0.87 -11.52 15.59
CA GLN A 54 -1.07 -11.96 14.20
C GLN A 54 -0.03 -11.36 13.24
N TRP A 55 1.11 -10.96 13.77
CA TRP A 55 2.14 -10.32 13.00
C TRP A 55 2.95 -11.36 12.21
N ASP A 56 2.82 -11.32 10.88
CA ASP A 56 3.58 -12.15 9.94
C ASP A 56 4.33 -11.28 8.93
N GLY A 57 5.64 -11.12 9.11
CA GLY A 57 6.52 -10.42 8.16
C GLY A 57 7.14 -9.11 8.65
N PRO A 58 7.70 -8.29 7.74
CA PRO A 58 8.50 -7.14 8.12
C PRO A 58 7.65 -6.02 8.74
N LEU A 59 8.20 -5.36 9.77
CA LEU A 59 7.50 -4.32 10.53
C LEU A 59 7.17 -3.14 9.62
N LEU A 60 5.88 -2.89 9.39
CA LEU A 60 5.43 -1.63 8.82
C LEU A 60 5.10 -0.63 9.92
N PRO A 61 5.40 0.65 9.70
CA PRO A 61 5.12 1.67 10.69
C PRO A 61 3.60 1.69 10.94
N GLY A 62 3.20 1.74 12.22
CA GLY A 62 1.79 1.72 12.61
C GLY A 62 1.14 0.34 12.64
N ASN A 63 1.93 -0.74 12.55
CA ASN A 63 1.47 -2.13 12.56
C ASN A 63 0.47 -2.44 11.43
N ILE A 64 0.66 -1.77 10.30
CA ILE A 64 -0.25 -1.84 9.15
C ILE A 64 -0.05 -3.18 8.44
N ASN A 65 -1.14 -3.88 8.16
CA ASN A 65 -1.15 -5.07 7.33
C ASN A 65 -1.11 -4.66 5.85
N PRO A 66 -0.03 -4.95 5.10
CA PRO A 66 0.07 -4.53 3.70
C PRO A 66 -0.88 -5.27 2.76
N ARG A 67 -1.37 -6.45 3.16
CA ARG A 67 -2.27 -7.29 2.36
C ARG A 67 -3.74 -6.99 2.59
N GLU A 68 -4.09 -6.51 3.77
CA GLU A 68 -5.46 -6.12 4.12
C GLU A 68 -5.69 -4.61 4.09
N THR A 69 -4.64 -3.81 4.01
CA THR A 69 -4.77 -2.37 3.78
C THR A 69 -5.01 -2.11 2.30
N HIS A 70 -6.09 -1.40 2.03
CA HIS A 70 -6.55 -1.12 0.68
C HIS A 70 -6.42 0.38 0.40
N ILE A 71 -5.89 0.72 -0.77
CA ILE A 71 -5.61 2.08 -1.25
C ILE A 71 -6.31 2.23 -2.60
N GLU A 72 -7.01 3.33 -2.82
CA GLU A 72 -7.54 3.59 -4.15
C GLU A 72 -6.40 4.01 -5.09
N ARG A 73 -6.43 3.51 -6.32
CA ARG A 73 -5.48 3.86 -7.37
C ARG A 73 -5.51 5.35 -7.67
N SER A 74 -6.68 5.99 -7.59
CA SER A 74 -6.83 7.44 -7.75
C SER A 74 -6.09 8.21 -6.64
N ASP A 75 -6.22 7.79 -5.38
CA ASP A 75 -5.47 8.38 -4.26
C ASP A 75 -3.97 8.13 -4.36
N LEU A 76 -3.57 6.92 -4.77
CA LEU A 76 -2.16 6.58 -5.02
C LEU A 76 -1.56 7.48 -6.12
N ASP A 77 -2.30 7.70 -7.21
CA ASP A 77 -1.86 8.54 -8.33
C ASP A 77 -1.81 10.02 -7.95
N ALA A 78 -2.83 10.51 -7.22
CA ALA A 78 -2.87 11.87 -6.70
C ALA A 78 -1.71 12.14 -5.73
N TRP A 79 -1.44 11.22 -4.81
CA TRP A 79 -0.30 11.28 -3.90
C TRP A 79 1.04 11.24 -4.65
N ARG A 80 1.16 10.37 -5.66
CA ARG A 80 2.36 10.26 -6.48
C ARG A 80 2.62 11.50 -7.33
N SER A 81 1.57 12.14 -7.84
CA SER A 81 1.65 13.37 -8.66
C SER A 81 1.83 14.63 -7.84
N GLY A 82 1.43 14.61 -6.56
CA GLY A 82 1.61 15.74 -5.62
C GLY A 82 2.97 15.76 -4.90
N ARG A 83 3.79 14.73 -5.10
CA ARG A 83 5.16 14.60 -4.57
C ARG A 83 6.18 15.16 -5.55
#